data_AF-A0A0V1HIH0-F1
#
_entry.id   AF-A0A0V1HIH0-F1
#
_cell.length_a   1.000
_cell.length_b   1.000
_cell.length_c   1.000
_cell.angle_alpha   90.00
_cell.angle_beta   90.00
_cell.angle_gamma   90.00
#
_symmetry.space_group_name_H-M   'P 1'
#
loop_
_entity.id
_entity.type
_entity.pdbx_description
1 polymer ?
#
loop_
_entity_poly.entity_id
_entity_poly.type
_entity_poly.pdbx_seq_one_letter_code
_entity_poly.pdbx_strand_id
1 'polypeptide(L)'
;MIYIFNNFSMAVVNRYVVKTVRLKVISRRLNSAADEGVKEFPDKLNIQPLSKSFVSSGKMVKISKAMAAYLKNASDRKKKMDIEIEKYELGKRHLANMMGFDADAITKEDIDKAIRYLFPSGLFSLKSRPIMKHPDELFPRIKNAEFGTDGRPFHFLFYTLNASFYQIMFDCAEKTDALQRYEETQLRQGKLSSEETRLDTTGTEWISREQLQTMLSENVSEVQYERFLSAMNHLTDQSCSLREKDFIMKFRCRMYYMMNVTENMLLQSGDDGSIVPL
;
A
#
# COMPACT_ATOMS: atom_id res chain seq x y z
N MET A 1 6.31 -37.63 -53.18
CA MET A 1 7.55 -38.33 -52.83
C MET A 1 8.41 -37.32 -52.08
N ILE A 2 8.60 -37.33 -50.77
CA ILE A 2 8.74 -38.43 -49.81
C ILE A 2 8.19 -37.95 -48.45
N TYR A 3 7.33 -38.77 -47.83
CA TYR A 3 6.97 -38.70 -46.42
C TYR A 3 8.08 -39.36 -45.60
N ILE A 4 8.55 -38.74 -44.52
CA ILE A 4 9.25 -39.45 -43.43
C ILE A 4 8.48 -39.19 -42.15
N PHE A 5 7.67 -40.18 -41.78
CA PHE A 5 7.26 -40.42 -40.40
C PHE A 5 8.50 -40.84 -39.61
N ASN A 6 8.70 -40.27 -38.43
CA ASN A 6 9.43 -40.98 -37.38
C ASN A 6 8.76 -40.77 -36.03
N ASN A 7 8.43 -41.89 -35.42
CA ASN A 7 7.74 -42.08 -34.15
C ASN A 7 8.46 -41.38 -32.99
N PHE A 8 7.76 -40.49 -32.29
CA PHE A 8 8.13 -40.11 -30.93
C PHE A 8 7.11 -40.68 -29.93
N SER A 9 7.60 -41.69 -29.22
CA SER A 9 7.02 -42.51 -28.17
C SER A 9 6.09 -41.79 -27.16
N MET A 10 4.88 -42.36 -27.01
CA MET A 10 3.88 -42.08 -25.96
C MET A 10 4.35 -42.39 -24.52
N ALA A 11 5.61 -42.79 -24.30
CA ALA A 11 6.12 -43.14 -22.97
C ALA A 11 6.63 -41.93 -22.15
N VAL A 12 6.76 -40.73 -22.75
CA VAL A 12 7.28 -39.53 -22.06
C VAL A 12 6.20 -38.72 -21.34
N VAL A 13 4.94 -38.82 -21.80
CA VAL A 13 3.82 -38.05 -21.23
C VAL A 13 3.44 -38.53 -19.82
N ASN A 14 3.62 -39.83 -19.53
CA ASN A 14 3.18 -40.42 -18.26
C ASN A 14 4.13 -40.19 -17.07
N ARG A 15 5.31 -39.57 -17.28
CA ARG A 15 6.22 -39.16 -16.17
C ARG A 15 5.93 -37.76 -15.64
N TYR A 16 5.21 -36.92 -16.38
CA TYR A 16 4.88 -35.55 -15.96
C TYR A 16 3.63 -35.46 -15.07
N VAL A 17 2.74 -36.45 -15.13
CA VAL A 17 1.50 -36.47 -14.34
C VAL A 17 1.75 -36.89 -12.88
N VAL A 18 2.79 -37.69 -12.60
CA VAL A 18 3.04 -38.21 -11.25
C VAL A 18 3.75 -37.20 -10.32
N LYS A 19 4.51 -36.24 -10.87
CA LYS A 19 5.18 -35.19 -10.08
C LYS A 19 4.21 -34.12 -9.55
N THR A 20 3.11 -33.84 -10.25
CA THR A 20 2.13 -32.80 -9.84
C THR A 20 1.20 -33.27 -8.73
N VAL A 21 0.95 -34.58 -8.61
CA VAL A 21 0.14 -35.14 -7.52
C VAL A 21 0.90 -35.14 -6.20
N ARG A 22 2.22 -35.38 -6.22
CA ARG A 22 3.05 -35.44 -4.99
C ARG A 22 3.26 -34.06 -4.34
N LEU A 23 3.23 -32.97 -5.12
CA LEU A 23 3.31 -31.59 -4.60
C LEU A 23 1.99 -31.10 -3.98
N LYS A 24 0.84 -31.60 -4.43
CA LYS A 24 -0.49 -31.26 -3.87
C LYS A 24 -0.77 -31.89 -2.50
N VAL A 25 -0.08 -32.97 -2.16
CA VAL A 25 -0.23 -33.66 -0.86
C VAL A 25 0.65 -33.01 0.22
N ILE A 26 1.79 -32.43 -0.15
CA ILE A 26 2.69 -31.74 0.78
C ILE A 26 2.09 -30.40 1.23
N SER A 27 1.44 -29.65 0.33
CA SER A 27 0.79 -28.37 0.69
C SER A 27 -0.43 -28.53 1.61
N ARG A 28 -1.12 -29.68 1.60
CA ARG A 28 -2.21 -29.95 2.55
C ARG A 28 -1.74 -30.39 3.92
N ARG A 29 -0.56 -31.02 4.03
CA ARG A 29 -0.01 -31.46 5.32
C ARG A 29 0.63 -30.30 6.12
N LEU A 30 1.16 -29.28 5.45
CA LEU A 30 1.71 -28.11 6.15
C LEU A 30 0.63 -27.19 6.75
N ASN A 31 -0.60 -27.21 6.22
CA ASN A 31 -1.70 -26.39 6.74
C ASN A 31 -2.46 -27.02 7.93
N SER A 32 -2.08 -28.24 8.34
CA SER A 32 -2.74 -28.98 9.44
C SER A 32 -1.96 -28.92 10.76
N ALA A 33 -0.77 -28.32 10.78
CA ALA A 33 0.13 -28.31 11.94
C ALA A 33 0.47 -26.89 12.45
N ALA A 34 -0.26 -25.87 12.00
CA ALA A 34 -0.09 -24.48 12.44
C ALA A 34 -1.25 -24.01 13.34
N ASP A 35 -1.88 -24.94 14.04
CA ASP A 35 -2.89 -24.67 15.07
C ASP A 35 -2.28 -24.95 16.45
N GLU A 36 -1.36 -24.10 16.91
CA GLU A 36 -1.13 -23.87 18.34
C GLU A 36 -0.54 -22.46 18.55
N GLY A 37 -1.30 -21.61 19.27
CA GLY A 37 -0.73 -20.55 20.11
C GLY A 37 -0.54 -19.16 19.48
N VAL A 38 -1.63 -18.45 19.16
CA VAL A 38 -1.61 -16.97 19.13
C VAL A 38 -2.56 -16.47 20.22
N LYS A 39 -1.98 -15.83 21.24
CA LYS A 39 -2.70 -15.19 22.36
C LYS A 39 -3.71 -14.16 21.84
N GLU A 40 -4.96 -14.35 22.19
CA GLU A 40 -6.08 -13.50 21.80
C GLU A 40 -5.98 -12.09 22.42
N PHE A 41 -6.28 -11.08 21.61
CA PHE A 41 -6.54 -9.71 22.06
C PHE A 41 -8.02 -9.57 22.45
N PRO A 42 -8.35 -8.90 23.57
CA PRO A 42 -9.69 -8.95 24.15
C PRO A 42 -10.73 -8.17 23.33
N ASP A 43 -11.84 -8.85 23.07
CA ASP A 43 -13.22 -8.41 22.89
C ASP A 43 -13.44 -7.04 22.23
N LYS A 44 -13.42 -7.09 20.89
CA LYS A 44 -14.15 -6.12 20.07
C LYS A 44 -15.63 -6.18 20.43
N LEU A 45 -16.26 -5.00 20.50
CA LEU A 45 -17.70 -4.82 20.65
C LEU A 45 -18.44 -5.89 19.83
N ASN A 46 -19.34 -6.63 20.49
CA ASN A 46 -20.18 -7.67 19.94
C ASN A 46 -21.15 -7.09 18.91
N ILE A 47 -20.63 -6.70 17.75
CA ILE A 47 -21.39 -6.55 16.54
C ILE A 47 -21.51 -7.98 16.03
N GLN A 48 -22.62 -8.62 16.41
CA GLN A 48 -23.03 -9.88 15.79
C GLN A 48 -22.84 -9.71 14.29
N PRO A 49 -22.12 -10.60 13.59
CA PRO A 49 -22.16 -10.59 12.15
C PRO A 49 -23.63 -10.68 11.78
N LEU A 50 -24.17 -9.65 11.10
CA LEU A 50 -25.54 -9.67 10.61
C LEU A 50 -25.72 -11.02 9.90
N SER A 51 -26.51 -11.86 10.53
CA SER A 51 -26.44 -13.31 10.51
C SER A 51 -25.93 -13.93 9.20
N LYS A 52 -25.07 -14.96 9.31
CA LYS A 52 -24.81 -15.94 8.24
C LYS A 52 -26.07 -16.76 7.85
N SER A 53 -27.26 -16.35 8.27
CA SER A 53 -28.55 -17.03 8.04
C SER A 53 -29.50 -16.23 7.16
N PHE A 54 -28.99 -15.51 6.17
CA PHE A 54 -29.76 -15.21 4.96
C PHE A 54 -28.94 -15.57 3.73
N VAL A 55 -28.62 -16.86 3.60
CA VAL A 55 -28.43 -17.44 2.28
C VAL A 55 -29.78 -17.39 1.62
N SER A 56 -30.12 -16.23 1.07
CA SER A 56 -31.22 -16.07 0.17
C SER A 56 -30.86 -16.92 -1.04
N SER A 57 -31.45 -18.11 -1.10
CA SER A 57 -31.74 -18.84 -2.34
C SER A 57 -32.70 -18.01 -3.19
N GLY A 58 -32.29 -16.80 -3.54
CA GLY A 58 -33.12 -15.75 -4.11
C GLY A 58 -32.57 -15.38 -5.47
N LYS A 59 -33.41 -15.60 -6.49
CA LYS A 59 -33.38 -15.11 -7.87
C LYS A 59 -32.14 -14.26 -8.20
N MET A 60 -31.33 -14.74 -9.15
CA MET A 60 -30.25 -13.98 -9.79
C MET A 60 -30.77 -12.57 -10.10
N VAL A 61 -30.41 -11.60 -9.26
CA VAL A 61 -30.83 -10.21 -9.46
C VAL A 61 -30.19 -9.81 -10.78
N LYS A 62 -31.02 -9.42 -11.74
CA LYS A 62 -30.53 -8.95 -13.05
C LYS A 62 -29.69 -7.71 -12.77
N ILE A 63 -28.38 -7.89 -12.71
CA ILE A 63 -27.40 -6.83 -12.49
C ILE A 63 -27.63 -5.77 -13.56
N SER A 64 -27.64 -4.50 -13.16
CA SER A 64 -27.78 -3.41 -14.13
C SER A 64 -26.63 -3.48 -15.15
N LYS A 65 -26.90 -3.10 -16.40
CA LYS A 65 -25.89 -3.13 -17.47
C LYS A 65 -24.62 -2.33 -17.09
N ALA A 66 -24.80 -1.21 -16.40
CA ALA A 66 -23.71 -0.38 -15.89
C ALA A 66 -22.87 -1.12 -14.85
N MET A 67 -23.52 -1.80 -13.91
CA MET A 67 -22.85 -2.56 -12.86
C MET A 67 -22.09 -3.77 -13.42
N ALA A 68 -22.68 -4.49 -14.38
CA ALA A 68 -22.00 -5.58 -15.08
C ALA A 68 -20.75 -5.09 -15.84
N ALA A 69 -20.85 -3.94 -16.51
CA ALA A 69 -19.71 -3.32 -17.19
C ALA A 69 -18.60 -2.92 -16.21
N TYR A 70 -18.96 -2.37 -15.04
CA TYR A 70 -18.00 -2.02 -13.99
C TYR A 70 -17.23 -3.24 -13.48
N LEU A 71 -17.93 -4.33 -13.14
CA LEU A 71 -17.30 -5.58 -12.68
C LEU A 71 -16.39 -6.20 -13.75
N LYS A 72 -16.87 -6.21 -15.01
CA LYS A 72 -16.07 -6.67 -16.14
C LYS A 72 -14.79 -5.85 -16.27
N ASN A 73 -14.90 -4.52 -16.26
CA ASN A 73 -13.76 -3.61 -16.35
C ASN A 73 -12.77 -3.81 -15.19
N ALA A 74 -13.24 -4.02 -13.96
CA ALA A 74 -12.39 -4.33 -12.82
C ALA A 74 -11.63 -5.66 -13.03
N SER A 75 -12.31 -6.69 -13.51
CA SER A 75 -11.69 -8.00 -13.79
C SER A 75 -10.67 -7.93 -14.94
N ASP A 76 -10.98 -7.19 -16.00
CA ASP A 76 -10.11 -7.03 -17.17
C ASP A 76 -8.87 -6.20 -16.82
N ARG A 77 -9.00 -5.18 -15.95
CA ARG A 77 -7.86 -4.44 -15.40
C ARG A 77 -6.92 -5.35 -14.63
N LYS A 78 -7.44 -6.20 -13.75
CA LYS A 78 -6.62 -7.16 -12.98
C LYS A 78 -5.83 -8.08 -13.91
N LYS A 79 -6.49 -8.70 -14.90
CA LYS A 79 -5.83 -9.55 -15.90
C LYS A 79 -4.74 -8.81 -16.67
N LYS A 80 -4.98 -7.56 -17.07
CA LYS A 80 -3.97 -6.73 -17.75
C LYS A 80 -2.77 -6.46 -16.86
N MET A 81 -3.00 -6.20 -15.56
CA MET A 81 -1.93 -6.02 -14.58
C MET A 81 -1.07 -7.29 -14.46
N ASP A 82 -1.71 -8.45 -14.30
CA ASP A 82 -1.03 -9.74 -14.18
C ASP A 82 -0.15 -10.02 -15.42
N ILE A 83 -0.69 -9.78 -16.63
CA ILE A 83 0.05 -9.92 -17.89
C ILE A 83 1.26 -8.97 -17.94
N GLU A 84 1.10 -7.73 -17.47
CA GLU A 84 2.19 -6.75 -17.52
C GLU A 84 3.31 -7.07 -16.52
N ILE A 85 2.97 -7.68 -15.37
CA ILE A 85 3.95 -8.19 -14.40
C ILE A 85 4.74 -9.35 -15.03
N GLU A 86 4.05 -10.30 -15.67
CA GLU A 86 4.71 -11.41 -16.37
C GLU A 86 5.67 -10.93 -17.47
N LYS A 87 5.25 -9.92 -18.25
CA LYS A 87 6.11 -9.29 -19.26
C LYS A 87 7.30 -8.57 -18.64
N TYR A 88 7.12 -7.88 -17.51
CA TYR A 88 8.20 -7.20 -16.81
C TYR A 88 9.25 -8.21 -16.33
N GLU A 89 8.84 -9.31 -15.71
CA GLU A 89 9.75 -10.36 -15.24
C GLU A 89 10.45 -11.07 -16.39
N LEU A 90 9.75 -11.32 -17.50
CA LEU A 90 10.35 -11.85 -18.72
C LEU A 90 11.38 -10.87 -19.31
N GLY A 91 11.01 -9.59 -19.42
CA GLY A 91 11.88 -8.52 -19.92
C GLY A 91 13.12 -8.34 -19.06
N LYS A 92 12.99 -8.45 -17.73
CA LYS A 92 14.09 -8.36 -16.77
C LYS A 92 15.14 -9.44 -17.02
N ARG A 93 14.72 -10.69 -17.25
CA ARG A 93 15.63 -11.79 -17.61
C ARG A 93 16.33 -11.57 -18.95
N HIS A 94 15.61 -11.07 -19.95
CA HIS A 94 16.22 -10.76 -21.26
C HIS A 94 17.22 -9.61 -21.16
N LEU A 95 16.90 -8.56 -20.39
CA LEU A 95 17.81 -7.45 -20.15
C LEU A 95 19.09 -7.90 -19.46
N ALA A 96 18.97 -8.76 -18.43
CA ALA A 96 20.12 -9.35 -17.76
C ALA A 96 21.01 -10.14 -18.74
N ASN A 97 20.40 -10.97 -19.60
CA ASN A 97 21.12 -11.73 -20.62
C ASN A 97 21.86 -10.82 -21.63
N MET A 98 21.22 -9.72 -22.09
CA MET A 98 21.85 -8.78 -23.02
C MET A 98 23.03 -8.02 -22.41
N MET A 99 22.94 -7.69 -21.11
CA MET A 99 23.97 -6.92 -20.41
C MET A 99 25.04 -7.81 -19.73
N GLY A 100 24.85 -9.13 -19.73
CA GLY A 100 25.73 -10.07 -19.01
C GLY A 100 25.59 -10.00 -17.48
N PHE A 101 24.45 -9.55 -16.97
CA PHE A 101 24.15 -9.57 -15.53
C PHE A 101 23.54 -10.91 -15.10
N ASP A 102 23.66 -11.22 -13.81
CA ASP A 102 22.91 -12.32 -13.20
C ASP A 102 21.43 -11.92 -13.06
N ALA A 103 20.52 -12.80 -13.51
CA ALA A 103 19.10 -12.52 -13.60
C ALA A 103 18.43 -12.35 -12.22
N ASP A 104 18.95 -13.03 -11.21
CA ASP A 104 18.39 -13.02 -9.85
C ASP A 104 18.94 -11.85 -9.01
N ALA A 105 20.14 -11.35 -9.33
CA ALA A 105 20.82 -10.29 -8.58
C ALA A 105 20.65 -8.87 -9.16
N ILE A 106 20.00 -8.71 -10.32
CA ILE A 106 19.87 -7.41 -10.99
C ILE A 106 19.04 -6.41 -10.16
N THR A 107 19.63 -5.24 -9.88
CA THR A 107 18.99 -4.18 -9.10
C THR A 107 18.21 -3.19 -9.99
N LYS A 108 17.37 -2.33 -9.38
CA LYS A 108 16.64 -1.28 -10.11
C LYS A 108 17.58 -0.28 -10.79
N GLU A 109 18.70 0.06 -10.14
CA GLU A 109 19.68 1.00 -10.67
C GLU A 109 20.40 0.43 -11.90
N ASP A 110 20.69 -0.87 -11.89
CA ASP A 110 21.33 -1.55 -13.02
C ASP A 110 20.39 -1.60 -14.24
N ILE A 111 19.10 -1.82 -14.01
CA ILE A 111 18.06 -1.74 -15.05
C ILE A 111 18.05 -0.32 -15.64
N ASP A 112 17.99 0.72 -14.82
CA ASP A 112 17.96 2.12 -15.30
C ASP A 112 19.23 2.49 -16.09
N LYS A 113 20.41 2.05 -15.63
CA LYS A 113 21.69 2.24 -16.36
C LYS A 113 21.68 1.51 -17.70
N ALA A 114 21.22 0.25 -17.72
CA ALA A 114 21.14 -0.55 -18.94
C ALA A 114 20.19 0.08 -19.97
N ILE A 115 19.00 0.52 -19.54
CA ILE A 115 18.03 1.19 -20.42
C ILE A 115 18.61 2.49 -20.98
N ARG A 116 19.30 3.29 -20.16
CA ARG A 116 19.95 4.53 -20.62
C ARG A 116 21.06 4.27 -21.64
N TYR A 117 21.76 3.14 -21.52
CA TYR A 117 22.79 2.73 -22.46
C TYR A 117 22.22 2.20 -23.78
N LEU A 118 21.23 1.29 -23.71
CA LEU A 118 20.61 0.67 -24.88
C LEU A 118 19.73 1.64 -25.69
N PHE A 119 19.04 2.56 -24.99
CA PHE A 119 18.13 3.54 -25.59
C PHE A 119 18.52 4.96 -25.15
N PRO A 120 19.61 5.51 -25.70
CA PRO A 120 20.07 6.83 -25.32
C PRO A 120 19.06 7.91 -25.77
N SER A 121 18.52 8.66 -24.81
CA SER A 121 17.59 9.77 -25.06
C SER A 121 18.17 11.11 -24.61
N GLY A 122 18.19 12.09 -25.50
CA GLY A 122 18.64 13.47 -25.22
C GLY A 122 17.56 14.40 -24.64
N LEU A 123 16.40 13.87 -24.22
CA LEU A 123 15.29 14.69 -23.73
C LEU A 123 15.61 15.32 -22.36
N PHE A 124 15.36 16.62 -22.22
CA PHE A 124 15.56 17.35 -20.96
C PHE A 124 14.62 16.87 -19.85
N SER A 125 13.36 16.56 -20.18
CA SER A 125 12.41 15.98 -19.24
C SER A 125 12.74 14.53 -18.93
N LEU A 126 13.09 14.25 -17.67
CA LEU A 126 13.38 12.88 -17.19
C LEU A 126 12.17 11.94 -17.32
N LYS A 127 10.94 12.47 -17.16
CA LYS A 127 9.70 11.69 -17.25
C LYS A 127 9.38 11.23 -18.68
N SER A 128 9.99 11.87 -19.68
CA SER A 128 9.75 11.56 -21.09
C SER A 128 10.77 10.58 -21.67
N ARG A 129 11.75 10.15 -20.86
CA ARG A 129 12.78 9.20 -21.27
C ARG A 129 12.24 7.76 -21.23
N PRO A 130 12.84 6.82 -22.00
CA PRO A 130 12.54 5.40 -21.86
C PRO A 130 12.77 4.94 -20.42
N ILE A 131 11.80 4.23 -19.84
CA ILE A 131 11.85 3.69 -18.48
C ILE A 131 11.34 2.26 -18.47
N MET A 132 11.92 1.43 -17.60
CA MET A 132 11.45 0.07 -17.34
C MET A 132 11.32 -0.12 -15.83
N LYS A 133 10.09 -0.06 -15.32
CA LYS A 133 9.77 -0.20 -13.89
C LYS A 133 8.68 -1.24 -13.67
N HIS A 134 8.55 -1.70 -12.43
CA HIS A 134 7.47 -2.60 -12.06
C HIS A 134 6.10 -1.95 -12.33
N PRO A 135 5.10 -2.68 -12.88
CA PRO A 135 3.79 -2.12 -13.21
C PRO A 135 3.12 -1.35 -12.06
N ASP A 136 3.29 -1.80 -10.81
CA ASP A 136 2.72 -1.14 -9.62
C ASP A 136 3.24 0.29 -9.38
N GLU A 137 4.43 0.61 -9.88
CA GLU A 137 5.02 1.95 -9.78
C GLU A 137 4.66 2.82 -10.98
N LEU A 138 4.37 2.20 -12.14
CA LEU A 138 4.08 2.90 -13.39
C LEU A 138 2.61 3.29 -13.52
N PHE A 139 1.71 2.37 -13.16
CA PHE A 139 0.28 2.58 -13.30
C PHE A 139 -0.32 3.20 -12.02
N PRO A 140 -1.30 4.10 -12.16
CA PRO A 140 -1.98 4.66 -10.99
C PRO A 140 -2.68 3.55 -10.21
N ARG A 141 -2.68 3.67 -8.88
CA ARG A 141 -3.44 2.77 -8.01
C ARG A 141 -4.93 3.10 -8.19
N ILE A 142 -5.67 2.14 -8.77
CA ILE A 142 -7.11 2.26 -8.95
C ILE A 142 -7.78 1.35 -7.95
N LYS A 143 -8.85 1.82 -7.32
CA LYS A 143 -9.66 1.02 -6.42
C LYS A 143 -10.18 -0.26 -7.09
N ASN A 144 -10.26 -1.30 -6.27
CA ASN A 144 -10.94 -2.54 -6.62
C ASN A 144 -12.46 -2.33 -6.70
N ALA A 145 -13.17 -3.32 -7.22
CA ALA A 145 -14.62 -3.31 -7.20
C ALA A 145 -15.13 -3.25 -5.76
N GLU A 146 -16.02 -2.30 -5.47
CA GLU A 146 -16.56 -2.06 -4.11
C GLU A 146 -17.83 -2.90 -3.81
N PHE A 147 -18.30 -3.70 -4.76
CA PHE A 147 -19.46 -4.58 -4.62
C PHE A 147 -19.28 -5.88 -5.42
N GLY A 148 -20.04 -6.91 -5.05
CA GLY A 148 -20.05 -8.21 -5.70
C GLY A 148 -21.05 -8.33 -6.86
N THR A 149 -21.21 -9.53 -7.40
CA THR A 149 -22.24 -9.85 -8.40
C THR A 149 -23.66 -9.76 -7.83
N ASP A 150 -23.79 -9.82 -6.51
CA ASP A 150 -25.04 -9.69 -5.77
C ASP A 150 -25.58 -8.26 -5.69
N GLY A 151 -24.78 -7.25 -6.07
CA GLY A 151 -25.19 -5.85 -5.94
C GLY A 151 -24.88 -5.23 -4.59
N ARG A 152 -24.42 -6.02 -3.62
CA ARG A 152 -24.21 -5.54 -2.26
C ARG A 152 -22.83 -4.89 -2.13
N PRO A 153 -22.76 -3.63 -1.67
CA PRO A 153 -21.49 -3.01 -1.33
C PRO A 153 -20.78 -3.75 -0.20
N PHE A 154 -19.44 -3.85 -0.29
CA PHE A 154 -18.62 -4.43 0.75
C PHE A 154 -18.46 -3.52 1.96
N HIS A 155 -18.45 -2.19 1.73
CA HIS A 155 -18.29 -1.18 2.77
C HIS A 155 -19.63 -0.59 3.18
N PHE A 156 -19.88 -0.42 4.49
CA PHE A 156 -21.15 0.14 4.98
C PHE A 156 -21.31 1.62 4.64
N LEU A 157 -20.21 2.39 4.61
CA LEU A 157 -20.17 3.78 4.12
C LEU A 157 -20.14 3.93 2.60
N PHE A 158 -20.40 2.88 1.81
CA PHE A 158 -20.34 2.98 0.34
C PHE A 158 -21.22 4.11 -0.23
N TYR A 159 -22.42 4.30 0.32
CA TYR A 159 -23.36 5.31 -0.17
C TYR A 159 -22.99 6.76 0.19
N THR A 160 -21.89 6.99 0.93
CA THR A 160 -21.35 8.33 1.16
C THR A 160 -20.42 8.80 0.04
N LEU A 161 -20.19 7.96 -0.99
CA LEU A 161 -19.28 8.17 -2.14
C LEU A 161 -17.78 8.14 -1.78
N ASN A 162 -17.41 8.63 -0.60
CA ASN A 162 -16.04 8.66 -0.09
C ASN A 162 -15.89 7.74 1.13
N ALA A 163 -16.12 6.44 0.92
CA ALA A 163 -16.17 5.46 1.99
C ALA A 163 -14.88 5.42 2.83
N SER A 164 -13.71 5.49 2.21
CA SER A 164 -12.41 5.39 2.90
C SER A 164 -12.11 6.65 3.71
N PHE A 165 -12.43 7.84 3.17
CA PHE A 165 -12.31 9.09 3.91
C PHE A 165 -13.19 9.11 5.16
N TYR A 166 -14.48 8.78 5.01
CA TYR A 166 -15.39 8.78 6.16
C TYR A 166 -15.10 7.67 7.16
N GLN A 167 -14.48 6.56 6.73
CA GLN A 167 -13.96 5.56 7.67
C GLN A 167 -12.88 6.16 8.57
N ILE A 168 -11.94 6.94 8.03
CA ILE A 168 -10.92 7.62 8.85
C ILE A 168 -11.56 8.60 9.84
N MET A 169 -12.54 9.38 9.38
CA MET A 169 -13.25 10.32 10.27
C MET A 169 -14.02 9.58 11.37
N PHE A 170 -14.64 8.44 11.05
CA PHE A 170 -15.32 7.59 12.02
C PHE A 170 -14.34 7.01 13.04
N ASP A 171 -13.23 6.43 12.58
CA ASP A 171 -12.17 5.90 13.44
C ASP A 171 -11.60 7.00 14.35
N CYS A 172 -11.38 8.21 13.82
CA CYS A 172 -10.91 9.36 14.58
C CYS A 172 -11.88 9.75 15.71
N ALA A 173 -13.18 9.75 15.43
CA ALA A 173 -14.21 10.02 16.44
C ALA A 173 -14.22 8.91 17.51
N GLU A 174 -14.15 7.64 17.11
CA GLU A 174 -14.08 6.51 18.05
C GLU A 174 -12.85 6.60 18.97
N LYS A 175 -11.69 6.97 18.42
CA LYS A 175 -10.46 7.18 19.20
C LYS A 175 -10.58 8.35 20.17
N THR A 176 -11.21 9.43 19.75
CA THR A 176 -11.47 10.60 20.59
C THR A 176 -12.37 10.22 21.77
N ASP A 177 -13.48 9.54 21.51
CA ASP A 177 -14.40 9.05 22.55
C ASP A 177 -13.71 8.06 23.51
N ALA A 178 -12.86 7.17 22.98
CA ALA A 178 -12.11 6.21 23.78
C ALA A 178 -11.11 6.90 24.73
N LEU A 179 -10.44 7.96 24.27
CA LEU A 179 -9.56 8.78 25.11
C LEU A 179 -10.35 9.51 26.19
N GLN A 180 -11.48 10.14 25.84
CA GLN A 180 -12.31 10.85 26.80
C GLN A 180 -12.84 9.90 27.91
N ARG A 181 -13.33 8.72 27.54
CA ARG A 181 -13.78 7.70 28.53
C ARG A 181 -12.64 7.25 29.43
N TYR A 182 -11.42 7.16 28.89
CA TYR A 182 -10.25 6.79 29.67
C TYR A 182 -9.87 7.88 30.66
N GLU A 183 -9.82 9.14 30.22
CA GLU A 183 -9.60 10.29 31.10
C GLU A 183 -10.62 10.35 32.24
N GLU A 184 -11.92 10.21 31.93
CA GLU A 184 -12.98 10.16 32.94
C GLU A 184 -12.73 9.05 33.97
N THR A 185 -12.24 7.90 33.52
CA THR A 185 -11.89 6.78 34.41
C THR A 185 -10.68 7.09 35.29
N GLN A 186 -9.64 7.76 34.75
CA GLN A 186 -8.46 8.19 35.52
C GLN A 186 -8.85 9.24 36.57
N LEU A 187 -9.71 10.20 36.20
CA LEU A 187 -10.22 11.22 37.11
C LEU A 187 -11.02 10.60 38.26
N ARG A 188 -11.88 9.60 37.99
CA ARG A 188 -12.59 8.85 39.04
C ARG A 188 -11.64 8.11 39.99
N GLN A 189 -10.48 7.70 39.52
CA GLN A 189 -9.44 7.06 40.33
C GLN A 189 -8.55 8.06 41.07
N GLY A 190 -8.80 9.37 40.94
CA GLY A 190 -8.02 10.43 41.59
C GLY A 190 -6.63 10.64 40.98
N LYS A 191 -6.33 10.05 39.82
CA LYS A 191 -5.09 10.30 39.09
C LYS A 191 -5.27 11.54 38.21
N LEU A 192 -4.57 12.62 38.55
CA LEU A 192 -4.43 13.77 37.66
C LEU A 192 -3.59 13.34 36.46
N SER A 193 -4.06 13.65 35.24
CA SER A 193 -3.35 13.37 34.00
C SER A 193 -1.96 14.04 34.04
N SER A 194 -0.89 13.25 34.09
CA SER A 194 0.49 13.73 33.90
C SER A 194 0.66 14.22 32.46
N GLU A 195 1.32 15.37 32.27
CA GLU A 195 1.70 15.92 30.96
C GLU A 195 2.53 14.94 30.11
N GLU A 196 3.16 13.96 30.75
CA GLU A 196 3.92 12.86 30.13
C GLU A 196 3.07 11.97 29.20
N THR A 197 1.75 12.12 29.26
CA THR A 197 0.82 11.34 28.43
C THR A 197 0.44 12.05 27.13
N ARG A 198 0.91 13.28 26.89
CA ARG A 198 0.70 14.00 25.64
C ARG A 198 1.74 13.58 24.59
N LEU A 199 1.27 13.36 23.36
CA LEU A 199 2.14 13.03 22.24
C LEU A 199 2.96 14.25 21.84
N ASP A 200 4.30 14.14 21.87
CA ASP A 200 5.17 15.15 21.26
C ASP A 200 5.10 15.04 19.74
N THR A 201 4.65 16.12 19.10
CA THR A 201 4.50 16.21 17.63
C THR A 201 5.66 16.93 16.97
N THR A 202 6.68 17.33 17.73
CA THR A 202 7.81 18.13 17.23
C THR A 202 8.52 17.44 16.07
N GLY A 203 8.74 18.17 14.97
CA GLY A 203 9.43 17.66 13.77
C GLY A 203 8.56 16.82 12.81
N THR A 204 7.24 16.80 13.02
CA THR A 204 6.30 16.13 12.10
C THR A 204 5.16 17.07 11.68
N GLU A 205 4.75 16.99 10.42
CA GLU A 205 3.58 17.69 9.90
C GLU A 205 2.49 16.71 9.46
N TRP A 206 1.27 17.19 9.31
CA TRP A 206 0.18 16.42 8.73
C TRP A 206 0.46 16.14 7.24
N ILE A 207 0.04 14.97 6.76
CA ILE A 207 0.08 14.62 5.33
C ILE A 207 -0.65 15.67 4.50
N SER A 208 -0.10 16.00 3.32
CA SER A 208 -0.76 16.94 2.41
C SER A 208 -2.05 16.36 1.83
N ARG A 209 -2.93 17.22 1.31
CA ARG A 209 -4.16 16.80 0.63
C ARG A 209 -3.89 15.80 -0.49
N GLU A 210 -2.83 16.01 -1.28
CA GLU A 210 -2.45 15.12 -2.39
C GLU A 210 -1.97 13.75 -1.90
N GLN A 211 -1.20 13.74 -0.80
CA GLN A 211 -0.77 12.51 -0.15
C GLN A 211 -1.96 11.73 0.41
N LEU A 212 -2.92 12.40 1.04
CA LEU A 212 -4.15 11.79 1.52
C LEU A 212 -4.99 11.19 0.38
N GLN A 213 -5.15 11.91 -0.73
CA GLN A 213 -5.83 11.40 -1.92
C GLN A 213 -5.14 10.17 -2.51
N THR A 214 -3.81 10.20 -2.58
CA THR A 214 -3.00 9.07 -3.07
C THR A 214 -3.15 7.85 -2.15
N MET A 215 -3.16 8.07 -0.83
CA MET A 215 -3.34 7.02 0.16
C MET A 215 -4.72 6.37 0.06
N LEU A 216 -5.78 7.15 -0.13
CA LEU A 216 -7.17 6.67 -0.19
C LEU A 216 -7.62 6.21 -1.57
N SER A 217 -6.90 6.63 -2.63
CA SER A 217 -7.39 6.52 -4.02
C SER A 217 -8.78 7.14 -4.19
N GLU A 218 -9.05 8.25 -3.47
CA GLU A 218 -10.32 8.99 -3.45
C GLU A 218 -10.06 10.47 -3.69
N ASN A 219 -11.05 11.17 -4.27
CA ASN A 219 -11.00 12.62 -4.39
C ASN A 219 -11.43 13.25 -3.06
N VAL A 220 -10.53 14.03 -2.47
CA VAL A 220 -10.77 14.78 -1.24
C VAL A 220 -10.88 16.27 -1.57
N SER A 221 -12.03 16.86 -1.26
CA SER A 221 -12.28 18.30 -1.38
C SER A 221 -11.47 19.08 -0.34
N GLU A 222 -11.19 20.36 -0.61
CA GLU A 222 -10.51 21.26 0.33
C GLU A 222 -11.26 21.34 1.67
N VAL A 223 -12.59 21.50 1.64
CA VAL A 223 -13.44 21.53 2.83
C VAL A 223 -13.38 20.21 3.62
N GLN A 224 -13.24 19.07 2.93
CA GLN A 224 -13.10 17.77 3.59
C GLN A 224 -11.73 17.66 4.27
N TYR A 225 -10.68 18.18 3.63
CA TYR A 225 -9.34 18.20 4.18
C TYR A 225 -9.22 19.12 5.41
N GLU A 226 -9.85 20.29 5.41
CA GLU A 226 -9.93 21.16 6.59
C GLU A 226 -10.60 20.46 7.78
N ARG A 227 -11.73 19.77 7.53
CA ARG A 227 -12.43 18.99 8.58
C ARG A 227 -11.56 17.87 9.13
N PHE A 228 -10.79 17.21 8.26
CA PHE A 228 -9.82 16.20 8.67
C PHE A 228 -8.75 16.79 9.58
N LEU A 229 -8.17 17.94 9.22
CA LEU A 229 -7.18 18.62 10.06
C LEU A 229 -7.77 19.04 11.41
N SER A 230 -8.98 19.59 11.44
CA SER A 230 -9.65 19.95 12.70
C SER A 230 -9.86 18.74 13.61
N ALA A 231 -10.33 17.61 13.06
CA ALA A 231 -10.55 16.39 13.83
C ALA A 231 -9.23 15.80 14.35
N MET A 232 -8.18 15.80 13.53
CA MET A 232 -6.87 15.29 13.90
C MET A 232 -6.17 16.17 14.94
N ASN A 233 -6.28 17.49 14.82
CA ASN A 233 -5.78 18.42 15.84
C ASN A 233 -6.49 18.23 17.17
N HIS A 234 -7.82 18.09 17.14
CA HIS A 234 -8.61 17.79 18.33
C HIS A 234 -8.14 16.50 19.01
N LEU A 235 -7.89 15.43 18.24
CA LEU A 235 -7.38 14.17 18.78
C LEU A 235 -5.97 14.31 19.40
N THR A 236 -5.09 15.13 18.81
CA THR A 236 -3.74 15.36 19.36
C THR A 236 -3.73 16.22 20.62
N ASP A 237 -4.69 17.13 20.76
CA ASP A 237 -4.80 18.03 21.90
C ASP A 237 -5.39 17.38 23.15
N GLN A 238 -6.06 16.24 22.99
CA GLN A 238 -6.62 15.47 24.10
C GLN A 238 -5.54 15.02 25.09
N SER A 239 -5.87 15.01 26.40
CA SER A 239 -4.96 14.45 27.39
C SER A 239 -4.91 12.92 27.23
N CYS A 240 -3.73 12.31 27.37
CA CYS A 240 -3.50 10.90 27.01
C CYS A 240 -3.42 10.57 25.51
N SER A 241 -3.19 11.54 24.62
CA SER A 241 -2.99 11.31 23.18
C SER A 241 -1.85 10.32 22.83
N LEU A 242 -0.88 10.11 23.72
CA LEU A 242 0.19 9.11 23.55
C LEU A 242 -0.34 7.68 23.34
N ARG A 243 -1.51 7.35 23.89
CA ARG A 243 -2.10 6.01 23.76
C ARG A 243 -2.49 5.68 22.31
N GLU A 244 -2.91 6.69 21.55
CA GLU A 244 -3.34 6.55 20.16
C GLU A 244 -2.25 7.06 19.18
N LYS A 245 -0.98 7.04 19.59
CA LYS A 245 0.14 7.50 18.75
C LYS A 245 0.19 6.78 17.41
N ASP A 246 -0.12 5.48 17.39
CA ASP A 246 0.02 4.64 16.20
C ASP A 246 -0.97 5.08 15.12
N PHE A 247 -2.17 5.51 15.53
CA PHE A 247 -3.16 6.09 14.63
C PHE A 247 -2.74 7.46 14.12
N ILE A 248 -2.28 8.35 15.02
CA ILE A 248 -1.85 9.71 14.67
C ILE A 248 -0.64 9.69 13.72
N MET A 249 0.37 8.87 14.03
CA MET A 249 1.62 8.80 13.27
C MET A 249 1.44 8.23 11.87
N LYS A 250 0.37 7.46 11.62
CA LYS A 250 0.02 6.99 10.27
C LYS A 250 -0.25 8.14 9.30
N PHE A 251 -0.72 9.29 9.80
CA PHE A 251 -1.06 10.47 9.01
C PHE A 251 -0.07 11.62 9.18
N ARG A 252 1.10 11.36 9.79
CA ARG A 252 2.17 12.34 9.97
C ARG A 252 3.33 12.05 9.02
N CYS A 253 3.89 13.10 8.44
CA CYS A 253 5.12 13.06 7.67
C CYS A 253 6.25 13.75 8.43
N ARG A 254 7.46 13.16 8.37
CA ARG A 254 8.65 13.79 8.94
C ARG A 254 9.01 15.02 8.13
N MET A 255 9.26 16.12 8.84
CA MET A 255 9.81 17.33 8.26
C MET A 255 11.30 17.16 7.99
N TYR A 256 11.71 17.45 6.76
CA TYR A 256 13.12 17.64 6.43
C TYR A 256 13.41 19.13 6.47
N TYR A 257 13.94 19.62 7.58
CA TYR A 257 14.56 20.93 7.61
C TYR A 257 15.85 20.84 6.78
N MET A 258 15.90 21.54 5.65
CA MET A 258 17.18 21.89 5.06
C MET A 258 17.84 22.88 6.03
N MET A 259 18.66 22.36 6.93
CA MET A 259 19.61 23.18 7.66
C MET A 259 20.50 23.81 6.60
N ASN A 260 20.39 25.13 6.40
CA ASN A 260 21.38 25.89 5.67
C ASN A 260 22.65 25.88 6.53
N VAL A 261 23.40 24.79 6.45
CA VAL A 261 24.76 24.75 6.97
C VAL A 261 25.54 25.68 6.05
N THR A 262 25.76 26.91 6.50
CA THR A 262 26.81 27.75 5.95
C THR A 262 28.12 27.02 6.24
N GLU A 263 28.63 26.29 5.27
CA GLU A 263 30.01 25.82 5.29
C GLU A 263 30.90 27.05 5.38
N ASN A 264 31.30 27.39 6.61
CA ASN A 264 32.34 28.38 6.83
C ASN A 264 33.63 27.77 6.28
N MET A 265 34.07 28.25 5.11
CA MET A 265 35.38 27.93 4.56
C MET A 265 36.43 28.19 5.64
N LEU A 266 37.15 27.14 6.05
CA LEU A 266 38.21 27.23 7.05
C LEU A 266 39.31 28.14 6.50
N LEU A 267 39.37 29.38 7.00
CA LEU A 267 40.46 30.31 6.70
C LEU A 267 41.71 29.85 7.44
N GLN A 268 42.76 29.46 6.71
CA GLN A 268 44.09 29.32 7.29
C GLN A 268 44.79 30.70 7.27
N SER A 269 45.30 31.13 8.41
CA SER A 269 46.22 32.27 8.48
C SER A 269 47.58 31.83 7.94
N GLY A 270 48.07 32.46 6.88
CA GLY A 270 49.48 32.32 6.48
C GLY A 270 50.40 32.91 7.55
N ASP A 271 51.64 32.42 7.63
CA ASP A 271 52.69 32.91 8.55
C ASP A 271 53.08 34.40 8.30
N ASP A 272 52.52 35.02 7.26
CA ASP A 272 52.67 36.43 6.88
C ASP A 272 51.43 37.29 7.21
N GLY A 273 50.41 36.71 7.88
CA GLY A 273 49.19 37.40 8.27
C GLY A 273 48.19 37.62 7.12
N SER A 274 48.41 36.99 5.96
CA SER A 274 47.47 37.05 4.84
C SER A 274 46.40 35.94 4.94
N ILE A 275 45.14 36.30 4.64
CA ILE A 275 44.00 35.37 4.58
C ILE A 275 43.83 34.96 3.12
N VAL A 276 44.05 33.68 2.81
CA VAL A 276 43.88 33.14 1.46
C VAL A 276 42.72 32.13 1.48
N PRO A 277 41.72 32.26 0.59
CA PRO A 277 40.72 31.21 0.41
C PRO A 277 41.37 29.97 -0.22
N LEU A 278 40.92 28.78 0.18
CA LEU A 278 41.30 27.51 -0.44
C LEU A 278 40.84 27.45 -1.91
#